data_AF-A0A1V5AJ74-F1
#
_entry.id   AF-A0A1V5AJ74-F1
#
_cell.length_a   1.000
_cell.length_b   1.000
_cell.length_c   1.000
_cell.angle_alpha   90.00
_cell.angle_beta   90.00
_cell.angle_gamma   90.00
#
_symmetry.space_group_name_H-M   'P 1'
#
loop_
_entity.id
_entity.type
_entity.pdbx_description
1 polymer ?
#
loop_
_entity_poly.entity_id
_entity_poly.type
_entity_poly.pdbx_seq_one_letter_code
_entity_poly.pdbx_strand_id
1 'polypeptide(L)'
;MLMAQPAIVGPCRASRCWRTPSFEISVIPGSSTIAIDQTMTFPVDRAFDKFIYIYYKRYIGIRKKLLGRIMAIKAGREDSILEAGYLRVGGPIDEEGSRYTMRFLTEEDLQSVVRLQEIVLYDLKDPELYHPSTQEDFLRYLRNGYSIGVAVDGGLIGYGIIYLPEDENENLGLDIGMPDEDLQYVVHFQSSVIHPDYRGNSFQTKIIGNLFDIIHDIGRYHLLCTISPKNYYSLSNTLRSGFVIKEIKEKFGGLLRCILYKDLRPGEGQTWQDITIIRSSDIEGQRKLLGDGYVGFDVSRGRNEFFIHYGKSKAEG
;
A
#
# COMPACT_ATOMS: atom_id res chain seq x y z
N MET A 1 10.83 -27.88 -45.92
CA MET A 1 11.96 -28.78 -45.68
C MET A 1 13.16 -27.93 -45.33
N LEU A 2 13.56 -27.93 -44.04
CA LEU A 2 14.86 -27.51 -43.44
C LEU A 2 15.34 -26.04 -43.67
N MET A 3 16.08 -25.36 -42.79
CA MET A 3 16.52 -25.54 -41.40
C MET A 3 17.05 -24.19 -40.86
N ALA A 4 17.33 -24.16 -39.55
CA ALA A 4 17.57 -23.01 -38.67
C ALA A 4 19.03 -22.47 -38.60
N GLN A 5 19.18 -21.45 -37.74
CA GLN A 5 20.33 -20.62 -37.34
C GLN A 5 21.60 -21.35 -36.83
N PRO A 6 22.71 -20.59 -36.63
CA PRO A 6 23.62 -20.78 -35.49
C PRO A 6 23.70 -19.57 -34.51
N ALA A 7 24.15 -19.90 -33.29
CA ALA A 7 24.30 -19.17 -32.02
C ALA A 7 25.09 -17.83 -32.03
N ILE A 8 24.71 -16.78 -31.27
CA ILE A 8 25.03 -16.39 -29.86
C ILE A 8 26.54 -16.33 -29.50
N VAL A 9 27.06 -15.14 -29.12
CA VAL A 9 27.73 -14.70 -27.83
C VAL A 9 28.22 -13.23 -28.06
N GLY A 10 28.07 -12.20 -27.21
CA GLY A 10 27.53 -12.02 -25.86
C GLY A 10 27.59 -10.52 -25.45
N PRO A 11 27.10 -10.10 -24.26
CA PRO A 11 27.14 -8.70 -23.83
C PRO A 11 28.08 -8.41 -22.64
N CYS A 12 28.48 -7.13 -22.53
CA CYS A 12 29.27 -6.55 -21.46
C CYS A 12 28.41 -5.71 -20.49
N ARG A 13 28.59 -5.96 -19.19
CA ARG A 13 28.44 -5.14 -17.95
C ARG A 13 27.32 -4.10 -17.74
N ALA A 14 26.55 -4.40 -16.68
CA ALA A 14 26.18 -3.56 -15.52
C ALA A 14 25.12 -2.46 -15.64
N SER A 15 23.92 -2.77 -15.11
CA SER A 15 23.08 -1.81 -14.38
C SER A 15 22.22 -2.56 -13.35
N ARG A 16 22.33 -2.18 -12.07
CA ARG A 16 21.50 -2.69 -10.97
C ARG A 16 20.05 -2.25 -11.19
N CYS A 17 19.13 -3.19 -11.29
CA CYS A 17 17.70 -2.98 -11.11
C CYS A 17 17.24 -3.94 -10.02
N TRP A 18 16.89 -3.41 -8.85
CA TRP A 18 16.18 -4.18 -7.83
C TRP A 18 14.69 -4.12 -8.19
N ARG A 19 14.14 -5.25 -8.65
CA ARG A 19 12.70 -5.53 -8.66
C ARG A 19 12.52 -6.82 -7.89
N THR A 20 11.63 -6.83 -6.90
CA THR A 20 11.20 -8.03 -6.18
C THR A 20 9.89 -8.53 -6.80
N PRO A 21 9.87 -9.72 -7.41
CA PRO A 21 8.63 -10.44 -7.70
C PRO A 21 8.36 -11.48 -6.61
N SER A 22 7.09 -11.64 -6.26
CA SER A 22 6.58 -12.87 -5.64
C SER A 22 6.53 -13.91 -6.77
N PHE A 23 7.23 -15.04 -6.63
CA PHE A 23 7.33 -16.07 -7.67
C PHE A 23 6.62 -17.35 -7.25
N GLU A 24 5.85 -17.95 -8.16
CA GLU A 24 5.50 -19.38 -8.11
C GLU A 24 6.51 -20.19 -8.92
N ILE A 25 6.96 -21.30 -8.34
CA ILE A 25 7.89 -22.25 -8.97
C ILE A 25 7.13 -23.56 -9.16
N SER A 26 6.94 -23.98 -10.41
CA SER A 26 6.38 -25.28 -10.75
C SER A 26 7.45 -26.17 -11.36
N VAL A 27 7.60 -27.39 -10.82
CA VAL A 27 8.51 -28.41 -11.35
C VAL A 27 7.69 -29.31 -12.26
N ILE A 28 8.00 -29.30 -13.56
CA ILE A 28 7.35 -30.20 -14.53
C ILE A 28 7.95 -31.61 -14.32
N PRO A 29 7.13 -32.64 -14.00
CA PRO A 29 7.65 -34.00 -13.81
C PRO A 29 8.35 -34.49 -15.08
N GLY A 30 9.63 -34.86 -14.96
CA GLY A 30 10.45 -35.38 -16.08
C GLY A 30 11.21 -34.34 -16.90
N SER A 31 11.17 -33.05 -16.53
CA SER A 31 11.92 -31.96 -17.19
C SER A 31 13.18 -31.57 -16.41
N SER A 32 14.28 -31.26 -17.11
CA SER A 32 15.51 -30.65 -16.55
C SER A 32 15.45 -29.12 -16.48
N THR A 33 14.23 -28.57 -16.42
CA THR A 33 13.94 -27.13 -16.53
C THR A 33 12.90 -26.74 -15.51
N ILE A 34 13.15 -25.66 -14.76
CA ILE A 34 12.17 -25.02 -13.86
C ILE A 34 11.60 -23.80 -14.58
N ALA A 35 10.27 -23.66 -14.56
CA ALA A 35 9.58 -22.46 -15.01
C ALA A 35 9.42 -21.49 -13.83
N ILE A 36 9.84 -20.24 -14.02
CA ILE A 36 9.64 -19.15 -13.08
C ILE A 36 8.84 -18.11 -13.83
N ASP A 37 7.55 -18.00 -13.51
CA ASP A 37 6.55 -17.31 -14.34
C ASP A 37 6.39 -18.01 -15.72
N GLN A 38 5.21 -17.99 -16.33
CA GLN A 38 4.92 -18.74 -17.58
C GLN A 38 5.73 -18.24 -18.80
N THR A 39 6.72 -17.37 -18.59
CA THR A 39 7.53 -16.66 -19.58
C THR A 39 9.04 -16.96 -19.49
N MET A 40 9.56 -17.62 -18.44
CA MET A 40 10.99 -17.95 -18.31
C MET A 40 11.24 -19.40 -17.88
N THR A 41 12.13 -20.09 -18.60
CA THR A 41 12.62 -21.44 -18.26
C THR A 41 14.13 -21.45 -18.08
N PHE A 42 14.62 -22.06 -16.99
CA PHE A 42 16.06 -22.19 -16.70
C PHE A 42 16.49 -23.66 -16.59
N PRO A 43 17.64 -24.06 -17.16
CA PRO A 43 18.18 -25.39 -16.99
C PRO A 43 18.65 -25.59 -15.53
N VAL A 44 18.23 -26.68 -14.91
CA VAL A 44 18.58 -27.01 -13.52
C VAL A 44 20.00 -27.58 -13.50
N ASP A 45 20.96 -26.83 -12.93
CA ASP A 45 22.24 -27.37 -12.50
C ASP A 45 22.35 -27.45 -10.97
N ARG A 46 23.27 -28.28 -10.46
CA ARG A 46 23.46 -28.49 -9.01
C ARG A 46 23.86 -27.22 -8.24
N ALA A 47 24.31 -26.15 -8.90
CA ALA A 47 24.68 -24.89 -8.27
C ALA A 47 23.45 -23.97 -8.09
N PHE A 48 22.48 -24.04 -9.00
CA PHE A 48 21.23 -23.27 -8.98
C PHE A 48 20.30 -23.70 -7.82
N ASP A 49 20.16 -25.00 -7.58
CA ASP A 49 19.36 -25.55 -6.46
C ASP A 49 19.87 -25.07 -5.09
N LYS A 50 21.20 -24.98 -4.93
CA LYS A 50 21.81 -24.53 -3.68
C LYS A 50 21.60 -23.03 -3.47
N PHE A 51 21.63 -22.23 -4.53
CA PHE A 51 21.44 -20.78 -4.46
C PHE A 51 19.99 -20.41 -4.15
N ILE A 52 19.01 -21.03 -4.85
CA ILE A 52 17.58 -20.81 -4.54
C ILE A 52 17.26 -21.35 -3.14
N TYR A 53 17.72 -22.53 -2.76
CA TYR A 53 17.49 -23.05 -1.41
C TYR A 53 18.07 -22.15 -0.31
N ILE A 54 19.29 -21.62 -0.48
CA ILE A 54 19.92 -20.69 0.48
C ILE A 54 19.17 -19.36 0.50
N TYR A 55 18.81 -18.80 -0.67
CA TYR A 55 18.05 -17.56 -0.77
C TYR A 55 16.67 -17.72 -0.13
N TYR A 56 15.97 -18.82 -0.39
CA TYR A 56 14.63 -19.12 0.12
C TYR A 56 14.65 -19.43 1.62
N LYS A 57 15.62 -20.21 2.13
CA LYS A 57 15.82 -20.39 3.58
C LYS A 57 16.15 -19.08 4.28
N ARG A 58 16.95 -18.22 3.66
CA ARG A 58 17.30 -16.91 4.21
C ARG A 58 16.10 -15.97 4.18
N TYR A 59 15.31 -15.97 3.12
CA TYR A 59 14.10 -15.17 2.96
C TYR A 59 12.97 -15.61 3.91
N ILE A 60 12.68 -16.91 3.99
CA ILE A 60 11.74 -17.48 4.98
C ILE A 60 12.28 -17.28 6.41
N GLY A 61 13.58 -17.42 6.63
CA GLY A 61 14.20 -17.19 7.94
C GLY A 61 14.08 -15.74 8.40
N ILE A 62 14.29 -14.78 7.49
CA ILE A 62 14.09 -13.34 7.74
C ILE A 62 12.62 -13.05 8.03
N ARG A 63 11.69 -13.61 7.24
CA ARG A 63 10.24 -13.41 7.44
C ARG A 63 9.69 -14.06 8.70
N LYS A 64 10.08 -15.31 9.02
CA LYS A 64 9.71 -15.94 10.30
C LYS A 64 10.25 -15.16 11.50
N LYS A 65 11.45 -14.59 11.37
CA LYS A 65 12.01 -13.72 12.39
C LYS A 65 11.23 -12.41 12.49
N LEU A 66 10.85 -11.79 11.38
CA LEU A 66 10.06 -10.55 11.35
C LEU A 66 8.64 -10.76 11.90
N LEU A 67 7.94 -11.82 11.50
CA LEU A 67 6.63 -12.19 12.03
C LEU A 67 6.70 -12.51 13.53
N GLY A 68 7.75 -13.22 13.95
CA GLY A 68 8.04 -13.46 15.37
C GLY A 68 8.28 -12.17 16.15
N ARG A 69 8.99 -11.20 15.58
CA ARG A 69 9.19 -9.85 16.16
C ARG A 69 7.90 -9.05 16.20
N ILE A 70 7.08 -9.07 15.14
CA ILE A 70 5.76 -8.42 15.11
C ILE A 70 4.86 -8.97 16.22
N MET A 71 4.81 -10.30 16.38
CA MET A 71 4.07 -10.96 17.46
C MET A 71 4.67 -10.68 18.85
N ALA A 72 6.00 -10.54 18.96
CA ALA A 72 6.66 -10.18 20.21
C ALA A 72 6.37 -8.73 20.60
N ILE A 73 6.43 -7.79 19.65
CA ILE A 73 6.12 -6.36 19.85
C ILE A 73 4.66 -6.17 20.23
N LYS A 74 3.72 -6.82 19.54
CA LYS A 74 2.29 -6.81 19.93
C LYS A 74 2.05 -7.39 21.32
N ALA A 75 2.88 -8.34 21.74
CA ALA A 75 2.82 -8.94 23.08
C ALA A 75 3.64 -8.16 24.13
N GLY A 76 4.24 -7.01 23.78
CA GLY A 76 5.07 -6.22 24.69
C GLY A 76 6.40 -6.89 25.10
N ARG A 77 6.90 -7.82 24.29
CA ARG A 77 8.06 -8.70 24.60
C ARG A 77 9.38 -8.29 23.94
N GLU A 78 9.41 -7.26 23.10
CA GLU A 78 10.62 -6.83 22.38
C GLU A 78 10.62 -5.31 22.11
N ASP A 79 11.81 -4.71 21.98
CA ASP A 79 11.95 -3.30 21.60
C ASP A 79 11.24 -3.01 20.28
N SER A 80 10.32 -2.04 20.31
CA SER A 80 9.40 -1.71 19.21
C SER A 80 10.06 -0.95 18.06
N ILE A 81 11.37 -0.68 18.13
CA ILE A 81 12.10 0.15 17.16
C ILE A 81 12.31 -0.60 15.84
N LEU A 82 11.72 -0.06 14.78
CA LEU A 82 11.85 -0.50 13.39
C LEU A 82 13.05 0.14 12.71
N GLU A 83 13.23 1.44 12.92
CA GLU A 83 14.28 2.25 12.31
C GLU A 83 14.65 3.38 13.27
N ALA A 84 15.90 3.85 13.23
CA ALA A 84 16.30 5.10 13.86
C ALA A 84 17.31 5.81 12.95
N GLY A 85 17.32 7.14 13.00
CA GLY A 85 18.22 7.94 12.17
C GLY A 85 18.17 9.42 12.54
N TYR A 86 18.66 10.25 11.62
CA TYR A 86 18.73 11.70 11.80
C TYR A 86 17.84 12.42 10.78
N LEU A 87 17.27 13.56 11.17
CA LEU A 87 16.48 14.39 10.27
C LEU A 87 17.32 14.91 9.10
N ARG A 88 16.67 15.12 7.96
CA ARG A 88 17.21 15.86 6.81
C ARG A 88 16.70 17.29 6.89
N VAL A 89 17.44 18.21 7.50
CA VAL A 89 17.11 19.64 7.46
C VAL A 89 17.93 20.32 6.35
N GLY A 90 17.32 21.25 5.62
CA GLY A 90 17.89 21.93 4.45
C GLY A 90 19.03 22.91 4.76
N GLY A 91 20.20 22.40 5.12
CA GLY A 91 21.45 23.15 5.33
C GLY A 91 22.60 22.20 5.74
N PRO A 92 23.87 22.67 5.79
CA PRO A 92 24.97 21.82 6.24
C PRO A 92 24.68 21.35 7.67
N ILE A 93 24.91 20.06 7.89
CA ILE A 93 24.72 19.32 9.14
C ILE A 93 25.19 20.19 10.31
N ASP A 94 24.24 20.70 11.10
CA ASP A 94 24.53 21.01 12.48
C ASP A 94 24.90 19.68 13.15
N GLU A 95 26.06 19.64 13.78
CA GLU A 95 26.70 18.42 14.30
C GLU A 95 25.89 17.69 15.40
N GLU A 96 24.63 18.11 15.65
CA GLU A 96 23.68 17.57 16.64
C GLU A 96 22.28 17.30 16.06
N GLY A 97 22.16 17.02 14.76
CA GLY A 97 20.86 16.79 14.11
C GLY A 97 19.88 15.93 14.92
N SER A 98 18.63 16.38 15.10
CA SER A 98 17.66 15.68 15.95
C SER A 98 17.47 14.24 15.49
N ARG A 99 17.53 13.31 16.45
CA ARG A 99 17.37 11.89 16.19
C ARG A 99 15.89 11.53 16.11
N TYR A 100 15.50 10.80 15.08
CA TYR A 100 14.18 10.18 15.01
C TYR A 100 14.25 8.69 15.32
N THR A 101 13.14 8.16 15.83
CA THR A 101 12.87 6.72 15.93
C THR A 101 11.57 6.41 15.23
N MET A 102 11.52 5.27 14.54
CA MET A 102 10.33 4.69 13.96
C MET A 102 10.02 3.41 14.72
N ARG A 103 8.78 3.24 15.16
CA ARG A 103 8.35 2.09 15.93
C ARG A 103 6.90 1.75 15.70
N PHE A 104 6.51 0.55 16.12
CA PHE A 104 5.08 0.25 16.26
C PHE A 104 4.45 1.13 17.33
N LEU A 105 3.21 1.53 17.07
CA LEU A 105 2.34 2.21 18.04
C LEU A 105 1.45 1.19 18.75
N THR A 106 1.16 1.47 20.02
CA THR A 106 0.27 0.68 20.87
C THR A 106 -0.87 1.55 21.40
N GLU A 107 -1.76 0.99 22.20
CA GLU A 107 -2.83 1.74 22.86
C GLU A 107 -2.31 2.88 23.75
N GLU A 108 -1.09 2.76 24.29
CA GLU A 108 -0.45 3.79 25.11
C GLU A 108 -0.16 5.07 24.30
N ASP A 109 -0.08 4.94 22.97
CA ASP A 109 0.14 6.06 22.06
C ASP A 109 -1.13 6.78 21.62
N LEU A 110 -2.31 6.30 22.05
CA LEU A 110 -3.60 6.82 21.60
C LEU A 110 -3.68 8.34 21.68
N GLN A 111 -3.28 8.90 22.82
CA GLN A 111 -3.33 10.35 23.04
C GLN A 111 -2.35 11.11 22.14
N SER A 112 -1.20 10.52 21.80
CA SER A 112 -0.24 11.12 20.87
C SER A 112 -0.76 11.10 19.43
N VAL A 113 -1.43 10.02 19.02
CA VAL A 113 -2.06 9.89 17.70
C VAL A 113 -3.19 10.90 17.53
N VAL A 114 -4.09 10.98 18.53
CA VAL A 114 -5.21 11.94 18.55
C VAL A 114 -4.69 13.38 18.43
N ARG A 115 -3.72 13.78 19.26
CA ARG A 115 -3.11 15.12 19.19
C ARG A 115 -2.49 15.42 17.83
N LEU A 116 -1.76 14.47 17.25
CA LEU A 116 -1.13 14.70 15.94
C LEU A 116 -2.16 14.83 14.83
N GLN A 117 -3.27 14.08 14.89
CA GLN A 117 -4.39 14.30 13.98
C GLN A 117 -4.93 15.73 14.11
N GLU A 118 -5.21 16.20 15.33
CA GLU A 118 -5.73 17.55 15.59
C GLU A 118 -4.83 18.65 15.02
N ILE A 119 -3.51 18.53 15.20
CA ILE A 119 -2.52 19.47 14.65
C ILE A 119 -2.65 19.54 13.12
N VAL A 120 -2.74 18.40 12.44
CA VAL A 120 -2.82 18.38 10.97
C VAL A 120 -4.19 18.84 10.45
N LEU A 121 -5.24 18.66 11.24
CA LEU A 121 -6.58 19.13 10.91
C LEU A 121 -6.78 20.63 11.11
N TYR A 122 -6.02 21.25 12.02
CA TYR A 122 -6.11 22.69 12.25
C TYR A 122 -5.91 23.51 10.96
N ASP A 123 -5.05 23.03 10.06
CA ASP A 123 -4.76 23.67 8.77
C ASP A 123 -5.70 23.22 7.62
N LEU A 124 -6.65 22.32 7.89
CA LEU A 124 -7.54 21.78 6.87
C LEU A 124 -8.64 22.79 6.52
N LYS A 125 -8.49 23.44 5.37
CA LYS A 125 -9.41 24.50 4.90
C LYS A 125 -10.84 24.02 4.63
N ASP A 126 -11.01 22.76 4.23
CA ASP A 126 -12.31 22.17 3.91
C ASP A 126 -12.48 20.84 4.67
N PRO A 127 -13.38 20.79 5.68
CA PRO A 127 -13.57 19.61 6.51
C PRO A 127 -14.18 18.42 5.75
N GLU A 128 -14.78 18.63 4.57
CA GLU A 128 -15.29 17.50 3.78
C GLU A 128 -14.17 16.66 3.14
N LEU A 129 -12.95 17.20 3.04
CA LEU A 129 -11.81 16.54 2.43
C LEU A 129 -11.27 15.38 3.26
N TYR A 130 -11.52 15.38 4.58
CA TYR A 130 -11.06 14.36 5.50
C TYR A 130 -12.04 14.20 6.66
N HIS A 131 -12.48 12.98 6.90
CA HIS A 131 -13.27 12.68 8.09
C HIS A 131 -12.32 12.29 9.23
N PRO A 132 -12.26 13.03 10.34
CA PRO A 132 -11.41 12.70 11.47
C PRO A 132 -11.83 11.39 12.13
N SER A 133 -10.87 10.53 12.42
CA SER A 133 -11.12 9.35 13.26
C SER A 133 -11.38 9.80 14.69
N THR A 134 -12.36 9.17 15.34
CA THR A 134 -12.63 9.36 16.77
C THR A 134 -11.55 8.69 17.62
N GLN A 135 -11.55 8.96 18.93
CA GLN A 135 -10.64 8.27 19.86
C GLN A 135 -10.96 6.77 19.89
N GLU A 136 -12.24 6.40 19.82
CA GLU A 136 -12.72 5.02 19.75
C GLU A 136 -12.24 4.32 18.48
N ASP A 137 -12.30 5.01 17.33
CA ASP A 137 -11.76 4.50 16.07
C ASP A 137 -10.26 4.24 16.17
N PHE A 138 -9.47 5.19 16.67
CA PHE A 138 -8.04 5.00 16.84
C PHE A 138 -7.72 3.84 17.79
N LEU A 139 -8.48 3.70 18.88
CA LEU A 139 -8.30 2.59 19.80
C LEU A 139 -8.59 1.24 19.12
N ARG A 140 -9.66 1.16 18.31
CA ARG A 140 -9.95 -0.01 17.46
C ARG A 140 -8.80 -0.29 16.50
N TYR A 141 -8.26 0.73 15.83
CA TYR A 141 -7.19 0.56 14.86
C TYR A 141 -5.87 0.12 15.48
N LEU A 142 -5.54 0.64 16.66
CA LEU A 142 -4.34 0.26 17.40
C LEU A 142 -4.42 -1.19 17.91
N ARG A 143 -5.63 -1.68 18.25
CA ARG A 143 -5.88 -3.06 18.68
C ARG A 143 -5.92 -4.04 17.52
N ASN A 144 -6.77 -3.78 16.53
CA ASN A 144 -7.15 -4.71 15.47
C ASN A 144 -6.45 -4.36 14.15
N GLY A 145 -5.21 -3.90 14.24
CA GLY A 145 -4.46 -3.40 13.10
C GLY A 145 -2.96 -3.38 13.34
N TYR A 146 -2.27 -2.61 12.52
CA TYR A 146 -0.85 -2.27 12.72
C TYR A 146 -0.66 -0.78 12.48
N SER A 147 0.05 -0.14 13.40
CA SER A 147 0.31 1.29 13.34
C SER A 147 1.79 1.51 13.51
N ILE A 148 2.37 2.35 12.67
CA ILE A 148 3.78 2.76 12.75
C ILE A 148 3.82 4.24 13.03
N GLY A 149 4.61 4.64 14.01
CA GLY A 149 4.87 6.01 14.38
C GLY A 149 6.31 6.39 14.16
N VAL A 150 6.54 7.67 13.90
CA VAL A 150 7.85 8.32 13.91
C VAL A 150 7.85 9.35 15.03
N ALA A 151 8.85 9.27 15.90
CA ALA A 151 9.02 10.18 17.01
C ALA A 151 10.37 10.90 16.95
N VAL A 152 10.40 12.15 17.39
CA VAL A 152 11.61 12.97 17.60
C VAL A 152 11.53 13.51 19.03
N ASP A 153 12.61 13.38 19.79
CA ASP A 153 12.70 13.84 21.19
C ASP A 153 11.53 13.37 22.08
N GLY A 154 11.03 12.17 21.81
CA GLY A 154 9.90 11.55 22.51
C GLY A 154 8.50 11.99 22.04
N GLY A 155 8.40 12.99 21.17
CA GLY A 155 7.14 13.45 20.57
C GLY A 155 6.82 12.73 19.26
N LEU A 156 5.57 12.30 19.09
CA LEU A 156 5.10 11.69 17.83
C LEU A 156 4.96 12.77 16.75
N ILE A 157 5.72 12.63 15.66
CA ILE A 157 5.74 13.58 14.53
C ILE A 157 5.11 12.99 13.26
N GLY A 158 4.81 11.70 13.25
CA GLY A 158 4.16 11.05 12.12
C GLY A 158 3.60 9.70 12.50
N TYR A 159 2.55 9.27 11.80
CA TYR A 159 2.06 7.90 11.90
C TYR A 159 1.48 7.40 10.57
N GLY A 160 1.33 6.09 10.46
CA GLY A 160 0.49 5.44 9.47
C GLY A 160 -0.20 4.22 10.07
N ILE A 161 -1.45 4.00 9.68
CA ILE A 161 -2.35 3.04 10.30
C ILE A 161 -2.98 2.16 9.23
N ILE A 162 -2.89 0.85 9.45
CA ILE A 162 -3.70 -0.15 8.75
C ILE A 162 -4.61 -0.85 9.74
N TYR A 163 -5.83 -1.15 9.31
CA TYR A 163 -6.85 -1.83 10.08
C TYR A 163 -7.25 -3.14 9.41
N LEU A 164 -7.46 -4.19 10.20
CA LEU A 164 -7.91 -5.49 9.75
C LEU A 164 -9.38 -5.65 10.14
N PRO A 165 -10.33 -5.39 9.21
CA PRO A 165 -11.75 -5.45 9.53
C PRO A 165 -12.26 -6.88 9.73
N GLU A 166 -11.62 -7.88 9.13
CA GLU A 166 -12.06 -9.28 9.17
C GLU A 166 -13.55 -9.39 8.77
N ASP A 167 -14.39 -9.98 9.62
CA ASP A 167 -15.81 -10.22 9.34
C ASP A 167 -16.72 -9.06 9.77
N GLU A 168 -16.16 -7.89 10.09
CA GLU A 168 -16.95 -6.74 10.49
C GLU A 168 -17.85 -6.22 9.34
N ASN A 169 -19.08 -5.83 9.68
CA ASN A 169 -20.03 -5.22 8.74
C ASN A 169 -19.51 -3.93 8.08
N GLU A 170 -18.48 -3.31 8.67
CA GLU A 170 -17.84 -2.10 8.15
C GLU A 170 -16.71 -2.42 7.14
N ASN A 171 -16.45 -3.70 6.85
CA ASN A 171 -15.46 -4.12 5.86
C ASN A 171 -15.80 -3.55 4.48
N LEU A 172 -14.92 -2.70 3.94
CA LEU A 172 -15.10 -2.04 2.65
C LEU A 172 -15.14 -3.01 1.47
N GLY A 173 -14.66 -4.26 1.65
CA GLY A 173 -14.81 -5.33 0.68
C GLY A 173 -16.28 -5.60 0.33
N LEU A 174 -17.17 -5.49 1.33
CA LEU A 174 -18.62 -5.64 1.14
C LEU A 174 -19.19 -4.57 0.22
N ASP A 175 -18.68 -3.33 0.31
CA ASP A 175 -19.17 -2.23 -0.51
C ASP A 175 -18.79 -2.38 -2.00
N ILE A 176 -17.74 -3.13 -2.31
CA ILE A 176 -17.28 -3.36 -3.69
C ILE A 176 -17.70 -4.73 -4.24
N GLY A 177 -18.58 -5.45 -3.52
CA GLY A 177 -19.09 -6.75 -3.92
C GLY A 177 -18.04 -7.87 -3.90
N MET A 178 -17.06 -7.79 -3.00
CA MET A 178 -16.05 -8.84 -2.81
C MET A 178 -16.70 -10.13 -2.26
N PRO A 179 -16.30 -11.33 -2.71
CA PRO A 179 -16.76 -12.58 -2.14
C PRO A 179 -16.41 -12.71 -0.65
N ASP A 180 -17.28 -13.35 0.13
CA ASP A 180 -17.09 -13.53 1.58
C ASP A 180 -15.74 -14.17 1.93
N GLU A 181 -15.29 -15.13 1.11
CA GLU A 181 -14.00 -15.82 1.30
C GLU A 181 -12.79 -14.88 1.15
N ASP A 182 -12.93 -13.78 0.41
CA ASP A 182 -11.88 -12.79 0.19
C ASP A 182 -11.84 -11.71 1.29
N LEU A 183 -12.93 -11.52 2.05
CA LEU A 183 -13.03 -10.48 3.08
C LEU A 183 -11.97 -10.61 4.17
N GLN A 184 -11.59 -11.83 4.52
CA GLN A 184 -10.52 -12.12 5.48
C GLN A 184 -9.14 -11.59 5.03
N TYR A 185 -8.94 -11.33 3.73
CA TYR A 185 -7.69 -10.80 3.19
C TYR A 185 -7.68 -9.27 3.03
N VAL A 186 -8.77 -8.62 3.44
CA VAL A 186 -8.91 -7.16 3.40
C VAL A 186 -8.07 -6.47 4.47
N VAL A 187 -7.50 -5.35 4.08
CA VAL A 187 -6.85 -4.35 4.94
C VAL A 187 -7.43 -2.99 4.58
N HIS A 188 -7.88 -2.24 5.59
CA HIS A 188 -8.20 -0.84 5.41
C HIS A 188 -6.95 0.00 5.66
N PHE A 189 -6.50 0.74 4.64
CA PHE A 189 -5.51 1.79 4.81
C PHE A 189 -6.24 3.05 5.31
N GLN A 190 -6.10 3.34 6.62
CA GLN A 190 -6.88 4.39 7.26
C GLN A 190 -6.29 5.77 6.99
N SER A 191 -5.12 6.04 7.55
CA SER A 191 -4.49 7.35 7.43
C SER A 191 -2.97 7.25 7.53
N SER A 192 -2.29 8.18 6.89
CA SER A 192 -0.87 8.44 7.09
C SER A 192 -0.66 9.94 7.20
N VAL A 193 -0.13 10.36 8.34
CA VAL A 193 -0.07 11.75 8.75
C VAL A 193 1.36 12.07 9.14
N ILE A 194 1.88 13.21 8.66
CA ILE A 194 3.17 13.76 9.06
C ILE A 194 2.95 15.20 9.50
N HIS A 195 3.49 15.52 10.68
CA HIS A 195 3.52 16.87 11.23
C HIS A 195 4.08 17.86 10.20
N PRO A 196 3.46 19.04 9.99
CA PRO A 196 3.85 19.97 8.93
C PRO A 196 5.34 20.29 8.89
N ASP A 197 5.95 20.58 10.04
CA ASP A 197 7.36 20.95 10.17
C ASP A 197 8.35 19.85 9.80
N TYR A 198 7.90 18.59 9.74
CA TYR A 198 8.76 17.43 9.46
C TYR A 198 8.53 16.84 8.06
N ARG A 199 7.71 17.49 7.23
CA ARG A 199 7.53 17.11 5.82
C ARG A 199 8.84 17.26 5.04
N GLY A 200 8.98 16.53 3.93
CA GLY A 200 10.22 16.50 3.13
C GLY A 200 11.29 15.50 3.61
N ASN A 201 11.12 14.90 4.80
CA ASN A 201 12.03 13.88 5.36
C ASN A 201 11.76 12.44 4.86
N SER A 202 10.89 12.27 3.86
CA SER A 202 10.46 10.96 3.33
C SER A 202 9.78 10.02 4.34
N PHE A 203 9.39 10.51 5.53
CA PHE A 203 8.80 9.68 6.59
C PHE A 203 7.52 8.97 6.15
N GLN A 204 6.63 9.64 5.42
CA GLN A 204 5.41 9.03 4.90
C GLN A 204 5.73 7.82 4.01
N THR A 205 6.70 7.96 3.10
CA THR A 205 7.14 6.86 2.24
C THR A 205 7.70 5.70 3.05
N LYS A 206 8.51 5.97 4.07
CA LYS A 206 9.08 4.94 4.93
C LYS A 206 8.01 4.20 5.75
N ILE A 207 7.07 4.93 6.34
CA ILE A 207 5.93 4.38 7.07
C ILE A 207 5.12 3.47 6.15
N ILE A 208 4.72 3.95 4.97
CA ILE A 208 3.93 3.18 4.01
C ILE A 208 4.67 1.93 3.55
N GLY A 209 5.97 2.04 3.27
CA GLY A 209 6.80 0.89 2.89
C GLY A 209 6.79 -0.22 3.96
N ASN A 210 7.03 0.15 5.22
CA ASN A 210 6.98 -0.82 6.32
C ASN A 210 5.57 -1.40 6.52
N LEU A 211 4.50 -0.60 6.36
CA LEU A 211 3.12 -1.11 6.41
C LEU A 211 2.85 -2.12 5.31
N PHE A 212 3.37 -1.92 4.10
CA PHE A 212 3.23 -2.87 2.99
C PHE A 212 3.99 -4.18 3.26
N ASP A 213 5.19 -4.08 3.82
CA ASP A 213 5.95 -5.27 4.25
C ASP A 213 5.16 -6.08 5.30
N ILE A 214 4.55 -5.39 6.28
CA ILE A 214 3.68 -6.02 7.27
C ILE A 214 2.48 -6.68 6.61
N ILE A 215 1.75 -5.98 5.74
CA ILE A 215 0.57 -6.51 5.03
C ILE A 215 0.92 -7.82 4.31
N HIS A 216 2.05 -7.83 3.60
CA HIS A 216 2.52 -9.02 2.93
C HIS A 216 2.86 -10.14 3.93
N ASP A 217 3.55 -9.84 5.03
CA ASP A 217 3.96 -10.84 6.02
C ASP A 217 2.77 -11.49 6.75
N ILE A 218 1.69 -10.74 6.98
CA ILE A 218 0.45 -11.27 7.57
C ILE A 218 -0.46 -11.95 6.53
N GLY A 219 -0.02 -12.07 5.28
CA GLY A 219 -0.74 -12.77 4.21
C GLY A 219 -1.99 -12.07 3.71
N ARG A 220 -2.09 -10.75 3.88
CA ARG A 220 -3.21 -9.94 3.38
C ARG A 220 -2.83 -9.28 2.06
N TYR A 221 -3.81 -9.01 1.19
CA TYR A 221 -3.51 -8.51 -0.15
C TYR A 221 -4.59 -7.63 -0.78
N HIS A 222 -5.78 -7.50 -0.18
CA HIS A 222 -6.82 -6.59 -0.64
C HIS A 222 -6.75 -5.28 0.14
N LEU A 223 -6.14 -4.25 -0.44
CA LEU A 223 -6.00 -2.95 0.23
C LEU A 223 -7.13 -2.02 -0.18
N LEU A 224 -7.91 -1.56 0.80
CA LEU A 224 -9.01 -0.62 0.59
C LEU A 224 -8.83 0.66 1.41
N CYS A 225 -9.33 1.77 0.89
CA CYS A 225 -9.41 3.03 1.64
C CYS A 225 -10.58 3.88 1.15
N THR A 226 -10.92 4.92 1.90
CA THR A 226 -11.92 5.89 1.50
C THR A 226 -11.30 7.26 1.30
N ILE A 227 -11.70 7.96 0.23
CA ILE A 227 -11.24 9.32 -0.05
C ILE A 227 -12.45 10.16 -0.46
N SER A 228 -12.50 11.42 -0.02
CA SER A 228 -13.52 12.36 -0.47
C SER A 228 -13.44 12.56 -1.99
N PRO A 229 -14.56 12.50 -2.73
CA PRO A 229 -14.58 12.79 -4.17
C PRO A 229 -14.21 14.25 -4.49
N LYS A 230 -14.10 15.12 -3.49
CA LYS A 230 -13.61 16.50 -3.62
C LYS A 230 -12.08 16.62 -3.45
N ASN A 231 -11.42 15.59 -2.91
CA ASN A 231 -10.01 15.64 -2.54
C ASN A 231 -9.09 15.22 -3.69
N TYR A 232 -8.87 16.13 -4.64
CA TYR A 232 -8.00 15.92 -5.81
C TYR A 232 -6.61 15.38 -5.45
N TYR A 233 -5.96 15.93 -4.41
CA TYR A 233 -4.58 15.57 -4.08
C TYR A 233 -4.48 14.13 -3.56
N SER A 234 -5.37 13.74 -2.64
CA SER A 234 -5.41 12.36 -2.15
C SER A 234 -5.80 11.38 -3.25
N LEU A 235 -6.80 11.70 -4.08
CA LEU A 235 -7.17 10.87 -5.22
C LEU A 235 -5.99 10.71 -6.19
N SER A 236 -5.33 11.80 -6.57
CA SER A 236 -4.20 11.76 -7.50
C SER A 236 -3.03 10.92 -6.98
N ASN A 237 -2.67 11.08 -5.71
CA ASN A 237 -1.57 10.32 -5.10
C ASN A 237 -1.92 8.83 -4.99
N THR A 238 -3.14 8.51 -4.57
CA THR A 238 -3.57 7.13 -4.35
C THR A 238 -3.77 6.38 -5.67
N LEU A 239 -4.37 7.02 -6.69
CA LEU A 239 -4.54 6.42 -8.03
C LEU A 239 -3.19 6.19 -8.72
N ARG A 240 -2.25 7.15 -8.67
CA ARG A 240 -0.88 6.95 -9.16
C ARG A 240 -0.12 5.84 -8.45
N SER A 241 -0.53 5.50 -7.23
CA SER A 241 0.02 4.38 -6.48
C SER A 241 -0.59 3.03 -6.89
N GLY A 242 -1.44 3.00 -7.92
CA GLY A 242 -2.04 1.80 -8.49
C GLY A 242 -3.35 1.36 -7.84
N PHE A 243 -4.02 2.25 -7.11
CA PHE A 243 -5.40 2.01 -6.70
C PHE A 243 -6.37 2.38 -7.81
N VAL A 244 -7.58 1.85 -7.73
CA VAL A 244 -8.71 2.24 -8.57
C VAL A 244 -9.94 2.54 -7.74
N ILE A 245 -10.77 3.49 -8.17
CA ILE A 245 -12.08 3.76 -7.57
C ILE A 245 -13.03 2.65 -8.03
N LYS A 246 -13.59 1.92 -7.06
CA LYS A 246 -14.54 0.82 -7.27
C LYS A 246 -15.98 1.19 -6.95
N GLU A 247 -16.19 2.17 -6.08
CA GLU A 247 -17.53 2.60 -5.66
C GLU A 247 -17.52 4.05 -5.15
N ILE A 248 -18.66 4.74 -5.19
CA ILE A 248 -18.91 6.02 -4.52
C ILE A 248 -20.16 5.93 -3.65
N LYS A 249 -19.95 5.92 -2.33
CA LYS A 249 -21.01 5.70 -1.34
C LYS A 249 -21.00 6.75 -0.24
N GLU A 250 -22.14 6.92 0.42
CA GLU A 250 -22.21 7.68 1.66
C GLU A 250 -21.59 6.87 2.80
N LYS A 251 -20.74 7.52 3.60
CA LYS A 251 -20.08 6.99 4.80
C LYS A 251 -20.11 8.06 5.89
N PHE A 252 -19.87 7.66 7.14
CA PHE A 252 -19.67 8.60 8.26
C PHE A 252 -20.83 9.60 8.44
N GLY A 253 -22.08 9.13 8.37
CA GLY A 253 -23.26 9.98 8.55
C GLY A 253 -23.62 10.85 7.35
N GLY A 254 -23.37 10.37 6.12
CA GLY A 254 -23.85 11.00 4.87
C GLY A 254 -22.77 11.65 4.01
N LEU A 255 -21.49 11.55 4.39
CA LEU A 255 -20.39 12.07 3.59
C LEU A 255 -20.10 11.15 2.41
N LEU A 256 -20.10 11.69 1.20
CA LEU A 256 -19.70 10.93 0.01
C LEU A 256 -18.22 10.57 0.07
N ARG A 257 -17.91 9.30 -0.23
CA ARG A 257 -16.57 8.76 -0.29
C ARG A 257 -16.43 7.86 -1.51
N CYS A 258 -15.36 8.08 -2.27
CA CYS A 258 -14.83 7.07 -3.17
C CYS A 258 -14.25 5.93 -2.33
N ILE A 259 -14.59 4.69 -2.66
CA ILE A 259 -13.97 3.48 -2.12
C ILE A 259 -12.94 3.04 -3.14
N LEU A 260 -11.67 3.09 -2.73
CA LEU A 260 -10.54 2.75 -3.58
C LEU A 260 -10.01 1.37 -3.21
N TYR A 261 -9.57 0.64 -4.21
CA TYR A 261 -9.11 -0.73 -4.10
C TYR A 261 -7.76 -0.91 -4.80
N LYS A 262 -6.88 -1.69 -4.19
CA LYS A 262 -5.66 -2.21 -4.81
C LYS A 262 -5.45 -3.66 -4.41
N ASP A 263 -5.21 -4.51 -5.41
CA ASP A 263 -4.69 -5.86 -5.18
C ASP A 263 -3.16 -5.79 -5.07
N LEU A 264 -2.60 -6.38 -4.01
CA LEU A 264 -1.15 -6.44 -3.80
C LEU A 264 -0.52 -7.72 -4.36
N ARG A 265 -1.32 -8.68 -4.83
CA ARG A 265 -0.79 -9.85 -5.52
C ARG A 265 -0.12 -9.42 -6.83
N PRO A 266 0.94 -10.12 -7.28
CA PRO A 266 1.50 -9.88 -8.59
C PRO A 266 0.42 -10.06 -9.66
N GLY A 267 0.35 -9.11 -10.57
CA GLY A 267 -0.51 -9.18 -11.75
C GLY A 267 0.12 -8.38 -12.88
N GLU A 268 -0.34 -8.63 -14.10
CA GLU A 268 0.05 -7.81 -15.23
C GLU A 268 -0.38 -6.35 -15.02
N GLY A 269 0.38 -5.41 -15.56
CA GLY A 269 0.03 -4.00 -15.49
C GLY A 269 -1.34 -3.77 -16.12
N GLN A 270 -2.25 -3.11 -15.41
CA GLN A 270 -3.59 -2.84 -15.92
C GLN A 270 -3.52 -1.87 -17.09
N THR A 271 -4.05 -2.28 -18.24
CA THR A 271 -4.29 -1.40 -19.38
C THR A 271 -5.78 -1.10 -19.48
N TRP A 272 -6.09 0.17 -19.70
CA TRP A 272 -7.46 0.67 -19.72
C TRP A 272 -7.95 0.84 -21.16
N GLN A 273 -9.17 0.37 -21.41
CA GLN A 273 -9.89 0.62 -22.66
C GLN A 273 -11.22 1.34 -22.38
N ASP A 274 -11.89 1.78 -23.44
CA ASP A 274 -13.15 2.51 -23.39
C ASP A 274 -13.11 3.77 -22.51
N ILE A 275 -11.98 4.49 -22.50
CA ILE A 275 -11.74 5.55 -21.52
C ILE A 275 -12.79 6.67 -21.63
N THR A 276 -13.43 6.97 -20.50
CA THR A 276 -14.36 8.09 -20.34
C THR A 276 -13.83 9.05 -19.27
N ILE A 277 -13.84 10.35 -19.57
CA ILE A 277 -13.38 11.39 -18.66
C ILE A 277 -14.60 12.20 -18.21
N ILE A 278 -14.86 12.21 -16.91
CA ILE A 278 -16.03 12.87 -16.32
C ILE A 278 -15.62 13.82 -15.20
N ARG A 279 -16.39 14.89 -14.99
CA ARG A 279 -16.13 15.85 -13.90
C ARG A 279 -16.28 15.16 -12.55
N SER A 280 -15.38 15.44 -11.61
CA SER A 280 -15.44 14.87 -10.25
C SER A 280 -16.72 15.25 -9.49
N SER A 281 -17.36 16.36 -9.86
CA SER A 281 -18.63 16.80 -9.29
C SER A 281 -19.86 16.07 -9.85
N ASP A 282 -19.74 15.39 -10.99
CA ASP A 282 -20.84 14.62 -11.58
C ASP A 282 -20.91 13.22 -10.92
N ILE A 283 -21.44 13.18 -9.70
CA ILE A 283 -21.50 11.96 -8.90
C ILE A 283 -22.41 10.90 -9.54
N GLU A 284 -23.50 11.33 -10.18
CA GLU A 284 -24.45 10.41 -10.81
C GLU A 284 -23.84 9.74 -12.05
N GLY A 285 -23.18 10.52 -12.91
CA GLY A 285 -22.46 9.98 -14.05
C GLY A 285 -21.33 9.03 -13.64
N GLN A 286 -20.61 9.34 -12.56
CA GLN A 286 -19.59 8.45 -12.00
C GLN A 286 -20.17 7.14 -11.49
N ARG A 287 -21.28 7.18 -10.73
CA ARG A 287 -21.97 5.98 -10.24
C ARG A 287 -22.48 5.11 -11.37
N LYS A 288 -23.02 5.72 -12.43
CA LYS A 288 -23.44 5.00 -13.64
C LYS A 288 -22.26 4.26 -14.28
N LEU A 289 -21.12 4.93 -14.48
CA LEU A 289 -19.93 4.29 -15.04
C LEU A 289 -19.46 3.11 -14.16
N LEU A 290 -19.41 3.30 -12.85
CA LEU A 290 -19.06 2.23 -11.90
C LEU A 290 -20.01 1.03 -12.01
N GLY A 291 -21.32 1.28 -12.08
CA GLY A 291 -22.35 0.24 -12.29
C GLY A 291 -22.22 -0.47 -13.65
N ASP A 292 -21.74 0.22 -14.68
CA ASP A 292 -21.47 -0.34 -16.01
C ASP A 292 -20.12 -1.11 -16.08
N GLY A 293 -19.44 -1.30 -14.94
CA GLY A 293 -18.20 -2.06 -14.81
C GLY A 293 -16.92 -1.26 -15.09
N TYR A 294 -17.00 0.06 -15.16
CA TYR A 294 -15.80 0.91 -15.22
C TYR A 294 -15.16 1.05 -13.84
N VAL A 295 -13.89 1.41 -13.82
CA VAL A 295 -13.20 1.83 -12.59
C VAL A 295 -12.50 3.16 -12.82
N GLY A 296 -12.44 4.00 -11.79
CA GLY A 296 -11.71 5.26 -11.86
C GLY A 296 -10.22 5.00 -11.64
N PHE A 297 -9.36 5.27 -12.62
CA PHE A 297 -7.96 4.87 -12.58
C PHE A 297 -6.97 6.05 -12.58
N ASP A 298 -7.41 7.25 -12.95
CA ASP A 298 -6.58 8.45 -12.91
C ASP A 298 -7.42 9.72 -12.69
N VAL A 299 -6.76 10.84 -12.39
CA VAL A 299 -7.38 12.17 -12.30
C VAL A 299 -6.55 13.22 -13.04
N SER A 300 -7.26 14.15 -13.67
CA SER A 300 -6.65 15.28 -14.39
C SER A 300 -7.22 16.60 -13.89
N ARG A 301 -6.37 17.63 -13.84
CA ARG A 301 -6.76 18.94 -13.30
C ARG A 301 -7.14 19.89 -14.43
N GLY A 302 -8.32 20.49 -14.31
CA GLY A 302 -8.75 21.63 -15.11
C GLY A 302 -8.43 22.96 -14.41
N ARG A 303 -9.01 24.05 -14.91
CA ARG A 303 -8.73 25.41 -14.40
C ARG A 303 -9.31 25.64 -13.00
N ASN A 304 -10.57 25.24 -12.78
CA ASN A 304 -11.30 25.41 -11.51
C ASN A 304 -11.95 24.11 -11.02
N GLU A 305 -11.81 23.02 -11.77
CA GLU A 305 -12.39 21.71 -11.48
C GLU A 305 -11.38 20.62 -11.84
N PHE A 306 -11.68 19.37 -11.49
CA PHE A 306 -10.88 18.23 -11.91
C PHE A 306 -11.78 17.11 -12.40
N PHE A 307 -11.19 16.23 -13.20
CA PHE A 307 -11.88 15.15 -13.89
C PHE A 307 -11.30 13.82 -13.44
N ILE A 308 -12.14 12.82 -13.35
CA ILE A 308 -11.77 11.43 -13.09
C ILE A 308 -11.81 10.67 -14.41
N HIS A 309 -10.78 9.87 -14.66
CA HIS A 309 -10.66 9.02 -15.82
C HIS A 309 -11.16 7.63 -15.45
N TYR A 310 -12.20 7.17 -16.14
CA TYR A 310 -12.79 5.86 -15.98
C TYR A 310 -12.44 4.98 -17.17
N GLY A 311 -12.17 3.70 -16.93
CA GLY A 311 -11.87 2.74 -17.97
C GLY A 311 -12.32 1.34 -17.58
N LYS A 312 -12.44 0.47 -18.59
CA LYS A 312 -12.59 -0.97 -18.38
C LYS A 312 -11.24 -1.64 -18.47
N SER A 313 -11.02 -2.66 -17.64
CA SER A 313 -9.83 -3.50 -17.81
C SER A 313 -9.90 -4.16 -19.18
N LYS A 314 -8.84 -4.05 -19.97
CA LYS A 314 -8.72 -4.83 -21.18
C LYS A 314 -8.65 -6.31 -20.78
N ALA A 315 -9.64 -7.10 -21.19
CA ALA A 315 -9.52 -8.55 -21.09
C ALA A 315 -8.40 -8.99 -22.06
N GLU A 316 -7.47 -9.81 -21.59
CA GLU A 316 -6.56 -10.53 -22.47
C GLU A 316 -7.42 -11.39 -23.41
N GLY A 317 -7.38 -11.05 -24.69
CA GLY A 317 -8.10 -11.76 -25.75
C GLY A 317 -7.32 -12.96 -26.26
#